data_AF-A0AAU8MPA9-F1
#
_entry.id   AF-A0AAU8MPA9-F1
#
_cell.length_a   1.000
_cell.length_b   1.000
_cell.length_c   1.000
_cell.angle_alpha   90.00
_cell.angle_beta   90.00
_cell.angle_gamma   90.00
#
_symmetry.space_group_name_H-M   'P 1'
#
loop_
_entity.id
_entity.type
_entity.pdbx_description
1 polymer ?
#
loop_
_entity_poly.entity_id
_entity_poly.type
_entity_poly.pdbx_seq_one_letter_code
_entity_poly.pdbx_strand_id
1 'polypeptide(L)'
;MKTSKRVLGMAVSVVLAVFIFLFSSSLGLLILSLVLYSFVSAYSEYEPWTFAELVSWVGQQKQETIIAVVGFVVAFWIAVATWQRQKRTELRIEAGREVVNHFLRVIDLQVALEIFAEEFVKLRRDGASISRTDALEWAYRISVFLERIPVARAQRKELSELIQGAHTVKQRNVPVLVSTGFFSLPFQFSLKQLGTLQECIWFLIPEVVSGEELARIVLAPNEPLDRRLNAFVKTSPLVREKMAGAVGGMWAFAQYPMIKPSALAVLMNAKEWFLDERSDC
;
A
#
# COMPACT_ATOMS: atom_id res chain seq x y z
N MET A 1 -7.17 -15.51 -45.21
CA MET A 1 -7.94 -15.76 -43.96
C MET A 1 -8.59 -17.16 -43.83
N LYS A 2 -8.82 -17.94 -44.91
CA LYS A 2 -9.40 -19.30 -44.82
C LYS A 2 -8.43 -20.40 -44.35
N THR A 3 -7.12 -20.22 -44.52
CA THR A 3 -6.09 -21.21 -44.15
C THR A 3 -5.86 -21.29 -42.63
N SER A 4 -5.96 -20.17 -41.91
CA SER A 4 -5.77 -20.11 -40.45
C SER A 4 -6.79 -20.94 -39.65
N LYS A 5 -8.06 -20.99 -40.08
CA LYS A 5 -9.09 -21.80 -39.41
C LYS A 5 -8.88 -23.31 -39.56
N ARG A 6 -8.28 -23.77 -40.66
CA ARG A 6 -7.97 -25.19 -40.88
C ARG A 6 -6.79 -25.66 -40.04
N VAL A 7 -5.75 -24.81 -39.90
CA VAL A 7 -4.61 -25.09 -39.04
C VAL A 7 -5.04 -25.15 -37.56
N LEU A 8 -5.91 -24.24 -37.13
CA LEU A 8 -6.46 -24.26 -35.77
C LEU A 8 -7.30 -25.52 -35.51
N GLY A 9 -8.12 -25.94 -36.48
CA GLY A 9 -8.92 -27.18 -36.37
C GLY A 9 -8.07 -28.44 -36.27
N MET A 10 -7.00 -28.56 -37.06
CA MET A 10 -6.05 -29.67 -36.96
C MET A 10 -5.29 -29.67 -35.63
N ALA A 11 -4.86 -28.51 -35.15
CA ALA A 11 -4.17 -28.43 -33.86
C ALA A 11 -5.08 -28.90 -32.71
N VAL A 12 -6.36 -28.48 -32.71
CA VAL A 12 -7.34 -28.92 -31.70
C VAL A 12 -7.59 -30.43 -31.79
N SER A 13 -7.71 -31.00 -33.00
CA SER A 13 -7.94 -32.46 -33.13
C SER A 13 -6.74 -33.28 -32.68
N VAL A 14 -5.52 -32.82 -32.96
CA VAL A 14 -4.28 -33.49 -32.50
C VAL A 14 -4.17 -33.41 -30.99
N VAL A 15 -4.42 -32.25 -30.38
CA VAL A 15 -4.42 -32.10 -28.91
C VAL A 15 -5.46 -33.01 -28.26
N LEU A 16 -6.67 -33.08 -28.85
CA LEU A 16 -7.73 -33.95 -28.34
C LEU A 16 -7.36 -35.43 -28.45
N ALA A 17 -6.75 -35.85 -29.56
CA ALA A 17 -6.30 -37.23 -29.76
C ALA A 17 -5.19 -37.61 -28.78
N VAL A 18 -4.26 -36.69 -28.48
CA VAL A 18 -3.21 -36.88 -27.48
C VAL A 18 -3.81 -37.01 -26.08
N PHE A 19 -4.80 -36.18 -25.73
CA PHE A 19 -5.53 -36.31 -24.46
C PHE A 19 -6.25 -37.67 -24.37
N ILE A 20 -7.00 -38.06 -25.40
CA ILE A 20 -7.69 -39.35 -25.40
C ILE A 20 -6.69 -40.50 -25.26
N PHE A 21 -5.56 -40.45 -25.96
CA PHE A 21 -4.50 -41.46 -25.85
C PHE A 21 -3.89 -41.53 -24.44
N LEU A 22 -3.58 -40.39 -23.83
CA LEU A 22 -3.01 -40.29 -22.49
C LEU A 22 -3.93 -40.88 -21.40
N PHE A 23 -5.25 -40.72 -21.55
CA PHE A 23 -6.21 -41.17 -20.53
C PHE A 23 -6.87 -42.53 -20.83
N SER A 24 -6.86 -43.01 -22.08
CA SER A 24 -7.53 -44.26 -22.48
C SER A 24 -6.59 -45.47 -22.60
N SER A 25 -5.29 -45.26 -22.76
CA SER A 25 -4.31 -46.34 -22.95
C SER A 25 -3.44 -46.53 -21.71
N SER A 26 -3.09 -47.78 -21.39
CA SER A 26 -2.14 -48.12 -20.32
C SER A 26 -0.76 -47.48 -20.54
N LEU A 27 -0.31 -47.40 -21.80
CA LEU A 27 0.92 -46.69 -22.18
C LEU A 27 0.79 -45.18 -21.98
N GLY A 28 -0.36 -44.60 -22.31
CA GLY A 28 -0.63 -43.18 -22.10
C GLY A 28 -0.60 -42.80 -20.61
N LEU A 29 -1.20 -43.64 -19.78
CA LEU A 29 -1.20 -43.50 -18.32
C LEU A 29 0.20 -43.62 -17.71
N LEU A 30 1.03 -44.51 -18.25
CA LEU A 30 2.42 -44.66 -17.85
C LEU A 30 3.25 -43.43 -18.23
N ILE A 31 3.05 -42.86 -19.42
CA ILE A 31 3.70 -41.61 -19.83
C ILE A 31 3.25 -40.45 -18.93
N LEU A 32 1.95 -40.36 -18.63
CA LEU A 32 1.39 -39.34 -17.75
C LEU A 32 1.98 -39.42 -16.33
N SER A 33 2.10 -40.63 -15.77
CA SER A 33 2.66 -40.83 -14.43
C SER A 33 4.15 -40.49 -14.37
N LEU A 34 4.90 -40.77 -15.43
CA LEU A 34 6.32 -40.41 -15.57
C LEU A 34 6.52 -38.90 -15.60
N VAL A 35 5.68 -38.18 -16.36
CA VAL A 35 5.72 -36.71 -16.42
C VAL A 35 5.37 -36.11 -15.06
N LEU A 36 4.31 -36.59 -14.40
CA LEU A 36 3.93 -36.18 -13.05
C LEU A 36 5.04 -36.47 -12.03
N TYR A 37 5.71 -37.61 -12.12
CA TYR A 37 6.83 -37.99 -11.25
C TYR A 37 8.00 -37.01 -11.37
N SER A 38 8.42 -36.69 -12.60
CA SER A 38 9.47 -35.69 -12.85
C SER A 38 9.09 -34.29 -12.38
N PHE A 39 7.80 -33.93 -12.44
CA PHE A 39 7.31 -32.66 -11.93
C PHE A 39 7.31 -32.60 -10.40
N VAL A 40 6.90 -33.67 -9.72
CA VAL A 40 6.91 -33.72 -8.24
C VAL A 40 8.34 -33.71 -7.71
N SER A 41 9.26 -34.46 -8.32
CA SER A 41 10.68 -34.46 -7.94
C SER A 41 11.35 -33.09 -8.10
N ALA A 42 10.90 -32.26 -9.05
CA ALA A 42 11.48 -30.93 -9.28
C ALA A 42 10.97 -29.84 -8.31
N TYR A 43 9.82 -30.06 -7.64
CA TYR A 43 9.12 -29.03 -6.88
C TYR A 43 8.76 -29.42 -5.43
N SER A 44 9.14 -30.61 -4.96
CA SER A 44 8.84 -31.12 -3.61
C SER A 44 10.07 -31.77 -2.96
N GLU A 45 10.18 -31.65 -1.63
CA GLU A 45 11.25 -32.27 -0.79
C GLU A 45 10.94 -33.72 -0.38
N TYR A 46 9.77 -34.26 -0.73
CA TYR A 46 9.42 -35.67 -0.48
C TYR A 46 9.97 -36.57 -1.58
N GLU A 47 10.67 -37.65 -1.21
CA GLU A 47 11.07 -38.72 -2.14
C GLU A 47 9.82 -39.46 -2.65
N PRO A 48 9.48 -39.35 -3.95
CA PRO A 48 8.35 -40.06 -4.52
C PRO A 48 8.66 -41.56 -4.68
N TRP A 49 7.61 -42.40 -4.69
CA TRP A 49 7.69 -43.86 -4.88
C TRP A 49 8.61 -44.23 -6.05
N THR A 50 9.38 -45.30 -5.92
CA THR A 50 10.27 -45.73 -7.00
C THR A 50 9.47 -46.11 -8.25
N PHE A 51 10.08 -45.96 -9.44
CA PHE A 51 9.43 -46.25 -10.71
C PHE A 51 8.83 -47.67 -10.77
N ALA A 52 9.50 -48.64 -10.14
CA ALA A 52 9.04 -50.02 -10.06
C ALA A 52 7.77 -50.17 -9.19
N GLU A 53 7.70 -49.48 -8.06
CA GLU A 53 6.54 -49.47 -7.16
C GLU A 53 5.31 -48.83 -7.83
N LEU A 54 5.54 -47.78 -8.60
CA LEU A 54 4.50 -47.06 -9.34
C LEU A 54 3.91 -47.95 -10.45
N VAL A 55 4.75 -48.65 -11.21
CA VAL A 55 4.32 -49.60 -12.25
C VAL A 55 3.63 -50.83 -11.65
N SER A 56 4.15 -51.37 -10.54
CA SER A 56 3.52 -52.52 -9.87
C SER A 56 2.16 -52.18 -9.30
N TRP A 57 2.00 -50.96 -8.77
CA TRP A 57 0.73 -50.48 -8.25
C TRP A 57 -0.30 -50.26 -9.37
N VAL A 58 0.09 -49.60 -10.47
CA VAL A 58 -0.80 -49.40 -11.63
C VAL A 58 -1.25 -50.74 -12.24
N GLY A 59 -0.35 -51.73 -12.32
CA GLY A 59 -0.67 -53.06 -12.86
C GLY A 59 -1.68 -53.87 -12.04
N GLN A 60 -1.90 -53.52 -10.77
CA GLN A 60 -2.81 -54.23 -9.86
C GLN A 60 -4.20 -53.57 -9.73
N GLN A 61 -4.39 -52.36 -10.28
CA GLN A 61 -5.62 -51.59 -10.10
C GLN A 61 -6.59 -51.73 -11.28
N LYS A 62 -7.89 -51.69 -11.00
CA LYS A 62 -8.92 -51.59 -12.03
C LYS A 62 -8.86 -50.21 -12.69
N GLN A 63 -9.15 -50.14 -14.00
CA GLN A 63 -9.15 -48.89 -14.77
C GLN A 63 -9.96 -47.76 -14.09
N GLU A 64 -11.12 -48.10 -13.52
CA GLU A 64 -11.98 -47.15 -12.80
C GLU A 64 -11.27 -46.52 -11.58
N THR A 65 -10.47 -47.30 -10.86
CA THR A 65 -9.72 -46.85 -9.68
C THR A 65 -8.60 -45.89 -10.08
N ILE A 66 -7.95 -46.14 -11.21
CA ILE A 66 -6.89 -45.27 -11.75
C ILE A 66 -7.48 -43.92 -12.18
N ILE A 67 -8.61 -43.93 -12.90
CA ILE A 67 -9.32 -42.71 -13.32
C ILE A 67 -9.74 -41.90 -12.10
N ALA A 68 -10.24 -42.56 -11.04
CA ALA A 68 -10.62 -41.90 -9.79
C ALA A 68 -9.42 -41.26 -9.08
N VAL A 69 -8.28 -41.96 -8.99
CA VAL A 69 -7.06 -41.43 -8.37
C VAL A 69 -6.51 -40.24 -9.14
N VAL A 70 -6.41 -40.35 -10.47
CA VAL A 70 -5.93 -39.23 -11.32
C VAL A 70 -6.89 -38.05 -11.25
N GLY A 71 -8.21 -38.30 -11.27
CA GLY A 71 -9.24 -37.28 -11.09
C GLY A 71 -9.11 -36.55 -9.75
N PHE A 72 -8.86 -37.30 -8.66
CA PHE A 72 -8.61 -36.73 -7.34
C PHE A 72 -7.34 -35.88 -7.31
N VAL A 73 -6.23 -36.35 -7.89
CA VAL A 73 -4.97 -35.59 -7.96
C VAL A 73 -5.16 -34.28 -8.71
N VAL A 74 -5.84 -34.29 -9.86
CA VAL A 74 -6.11 -33.08 -10.64
C VAL A 74 -7.01 -32.11 -9.85
N ALA A 75 -8.10 -32.62 -9.25
CA ALA A 75 -9.00 -31.81 -8.43
C ALA A 75 -8.28 -31.19 -7.22
N PHE A 76 -7.46 -31.98 -6.52
CA PHE A 76 -6.64 -31.52 -5.40
C PHE A 76 -5.65 -30.44 -5.85
N TRP A 77 -4.95 -30.64 -6.98
CA TRP A 77 -4.02 -29.64 -7.51
C TRP A 77 -4.72 -28.33 -7.87
N ILE A 78 -5.89 -28.40 -8.52
CA ILE A 78 -6.71 -27.21 -8.82
C ILE A 78 -7.14 -26.51 -7.53
N ALA A 79 -7.58 -27.27 -6.52
CA ALA A 79 -7.98 -26.72 -5.23
C ALA A 79 -6.81 -26.02 -4.52
N VAL A 80 -5.63 -26.66 -4.47
CA VAL A 80 -4.41 -26.09 -3.88
C VAL A 80 -3.97 -24.83 -4.64
N ALA A 81 -3.95 -24.86 -5.97
CA ALA A 81 -3.58 -23.70 -6.78
C ALA A 81 -4.55 -22.53 -6.56
N THR A 82 -5.85 -22.83 -6.44
CA THR A 82 -6.90 -21.83 -6.17
C THR A 82 -6.74 -21.25 -4.76
N TRP A 83 -6.53 -22.10 -3.76
CA TRP A 83 -6.29 -21.68 -2.38
C TRP A 83 -5.04 -20.82 -2.25
N GLN A 84 -3.93 -21.20 -2.89
CA GLN A 84 -2.70 -20.38 -2.90
C GLN A 84 -2.94 -19.01 -3.55
N ARG A 85 -3.72 -18.94 -4.64
CA ARG A 85 -4.08 -17.65 -5.28
C ARG A 85 -4.96 -16.79 -4.36
N GLN A 86 -5.95 -17.38 -3.69
CA GLN A 86 -6.78 -16.69 -2.70
C GLN A 86 -5.92 -16.17 -1.55
N LYS A 87 -5.04 -17.01 -0.99
CA LYS A 87 -4.19 -16.63 0.14
C LYS A 87 -3.22 -15.50 -0.19
N ARG A 88 -2.62 -15.52 -1.38
CA ARG A 88 -1.78 -14.41 -1.87
C ARG A 88 -2.57 -13.11 -2.03
N THR A 89 -3.83 -13.21 -2.43
CA THR A 89 -4.71 -12.05 -2.59
C THR A 89 -5.11 -11.46 -1.24
N GLU A 90 -5.45 -12.30 -0.25
CA GLU A 90 -5.69 -11.88 1.13
C GLU A 90 -4.49 -11.14 1.73
N LEU A 91 -3.29 -11.73 1.64
CA LEU A 91 -2.06 -11.11 2.14
C LEU A 91 -1.78 -9.75 1.48
N ARG A 92 -2.11 -9.61 0.19
CA ARG A 92 -1.99 -8.34 -0.54
C ARG A 92 -2.95 -7.27 -0.03
N ILE A 93 -4.22 -7.64 0.15
CA ILE A 93 -5.24 -6.73 0.65
C ILE A 93 -4.88 -6.27 2.06
N GLU A 94 -4.44 -7.19 2.91
CA GLU A 94 -4.09 -6.87 4.30
C GLU A 94 -2.88 -5.93 4.38
N ALA A 95 -1.81 -6.24 3.65
CA ALA A 95 -0.64 -5.35 3.56
C ALA A 95 -0.99 -3.98 2.95
N GLY A 96 -1.81 -3.95 1.90
CA GLY A 96 -2.29 -2.71 1.30
C GLY A 96 -3.10 -1.87 2.29
N ARG A 97 -3.96 -2.52 3.09
CA ARG A 97 -4.75 -1.87 4.13
C ARG A 97 -3.85 -1.32 5.25
N GLU A 98 -2.86 -2.07 5.72
CA GLU A 98 -1.92 -1.60 6.74
C GLU A 98 -1.19 -0.34 6.27
N VAL A 99 -0.64 -0.38 5.05
CA VAL A 99 0.06 0.76 4.43
C VAL A 99 -0.87 1.97 4.30
N VAL A 100 -2.07 1.78 3.74
CA VAL A 100 -3.04 2.87 3.53
C VAL A 100 -3.47 3.47 4.86
N ASN A 101 -3.82 2.65 5.85
CA ASN A 101 -4.21 3.13 7.18
C ASN A 101 -3.10 3.93 7.86
N HIS A 102 -1.84 3.51 7.70
CA HIS A 102 -0.69 4.25 8.22
C HIS A 102 -0.62 5.67 7.64
N PHE A 103 -0.69 5.81 6.31
CA PHE A 103 -0.63 7.12 5.67
C PHE A 103 -1.90 7.96 5.87
N LEU A 104 -3.08 7.35 5.97
CA LEU A 104 -4.30 8.07 6.35
C LEU A 104 -4.16 8.66 7.75
N ARG A 105 -3.59 7.92 8.71
CA ARG A 105 -3.34 8.44 10.05
C ARG A 105 -2.36 9.62 10.05
N VAL A 106 -1.31 9.55 9.22
CA VAL A 106 -0.39 10.68 9.00
C VAL A 106 -1.16 11.91 8.49
N ILE A 107 -1.99 11.73 7.46
CA ILE A 107 -2.79 12.81 6.86
C ILE A 107 -3.74 13.43 7.90
N ASP A 108 -4.42 12.63 8.71
CA ASP A 108 -5.33 13.11 9.75
C ASP A 108 -4.60 13.99 10.79
N LEU A 109 -3.44 13.53 11.25
CA LEU A 109 -2.62 14.28 12.21
C LEU A 109 -2.03 15.55 11.58
N GLN A 110 -1.65 15.48 10.31
CA GLN A 110 -1.18 16.64 9.55
C GLN A 110 -2.28 17.71 9.45
N VAL A 111 -3.51 17.32 9.10
CA VAL A 111 -4.67 18.23 9.05
C VAL A 111 -4.92 18.88 10.41
N ALA A 112 -4.86 18.12 11.50
CA ALA A 112 -5.06 18.66 12.84
C ALA A 112 -3.99 19.73 13.20
N LEU A 113 -2.73 19.48 12.83
CA LEU A 113 -1.64 20.44 13.05
C LEU A 113 -1.73 21.66 12.12
N GLU A 114 -2.20 21.49 10.88
CA GLU A 114 -2.49 22.63 9.98
C GLU A 114 -3.52 23.56 10.59
N ILE A 115 -4.65 23.02 11.07
CA ILE A 115 -5.71 23.80 11.72
C ILE A 115 -5.14 24.55 12.93
N PHE A 116 -4.37 23.87 13.77
CA PHE A 116 -3.70 24.50 14.92
C PHE A 116 -2.76 25.64 14.49
N ALA A 117 -1.94 25.41 13.47
CA ALA A 117 -0.99 26.41 12.97
C ALA A 117 -1.69 27.63 12.38
N GLU A 118 -2.76 27.43 11.59
CA GLU A 118 -3.58 28.51 11.05
C GLU A 118 -4.25 29.33 12.15
N GLU A 119 -4.80 28.66 13.17
CA GLU A 119 -5.37 29.33 14.33
C GLU A 119 -4.32 30.15 15.09
N PHE A 120 -3.08 29.66 15.19
CA PHE A 120 -1.99 30.39 15.83
C PHE A 120 -1.57 31.63 15.02
N VAL A 121 -1.49 31.52 13.70
CA VAL A 121 -1.24 32.66 12.80
C VAL A 121 -2.34 33.71 12.95
N LYS A 122 -3.61 33.28 12.97
CA LYS A 122 -4.76 34.18 13.16
C LYS A 122 -4.69 34.87 14.52
N LEU A 123 -4.42 34.13 15.59
CA LEU A 123 -4.31 34.68 16.95
C LEU A 123 -3.21 35.75 17.06
N ARG A 124 -2.06 35.53 16.42
CA ARG A 124 -0.94 36.50 16.35
C ARG A 124 -1.29 37.73 15.53
N ARG A 125 -1.93 37.54 14.36
CA ARG A 125 -2.36 38.65 13.49
C ARG A 125 -3.39 39.53 14.18
N ASP A 126 -4.44 38.92 14.74
CA ASP A 126 -5.52 39.63 15.41
C ASP A 126 -5.00 40.33 16.68
N GLY A 127 -4.05 39.69 17.38
CA GLY A 127 -3.33 40.22 18.53
C GLY A 127 -2.67 41.58 18.30
N ALA A 128 -2.08 41.76 17.12
CA ALA A 128 -1.39 43.00 16.75
C ALA A 128 -2.35 44.19 16.50
N SER A 129 -3.63 43.94 16.29
CA SER A 129 -4.65 44.95 15.91
C SER A 129 -5.70 45.26 16.98
N ILE A 130 -5.51 44.78 18.21
CA ILE A 130 -6.54 44.86 19.26
C ILE A 130 -6.81 46.31 19.70
N SER A 131 -8.08 46.72 19.63
CA SER A 131 -8.59 47.90 20.32
C SER A 131 -8.94 47.58 21.78
N ARG A 132 -8.96 48.57 22.68
CA ARG A 132 -9.28 48.38 24.12
C ARG A 132 -10.63 47.68 24.36
N THR A 133 -11.57 47.78 23.42
CA THR A 133 -12.91 47.18 23.45
C THR A 133 -12.93 45.69 23.12
N ASP A 134 -11.92 45.17 22.43
CA ASP A 134 -11.86 43.77 21.96
C ASP A 134 -11.00 42.87 22.86
N ALA A 135 -10.45 43.43 23.95
CA ALA A 135 -9.51 42.75 24.83
C ALA A 135 -10.13 41.52 25.54
N LEU A 136 -11.43 41.58 25.87
CA LEU A 136 -12.14 40.46 26.51
C LEU A 136 -12.32 39.28 25.54
N GLU A 137 -12.70 39.56 24.29
CA GLU A 137 -12.86 38.53 23.27
C GLU A 137 -11.51 37.88 22.94
N TRP A 138 -10.46 38.69 22.85
CA TRP A 138 -9.12 38.16 22.62
C TRP A 138 -8.60 37.31 23.78
N ALA A 139 -8.83 37.72 25.02
CA ALA A 139 -8.49 36.91 26.20
C ALA A 139 -9.21 35.56 26.20
N TYR A 140 -10.48 35.53 25.77
CA TYR A 140 -11.23 34.28 25.60
C TYR A 140 -10.65 33.40 24.48
N ARG A 141 -10.27 33.99 23.34
CA ARG A 141 -9.60 33.25 22.25
C ARG A 141 -8.28 32.64 22.71
N ILE A 142 -7.51 33.36 23.53
CA ILE A 142 -6.29 32.85 24.15
C ILE A 142 -6.58 31.67 25.09
N SER A 143 -7.59 31.76 25.96
CA SER A 143 -7.90 30.66 26.88
C SER A 143 -8.34 29.40 26.13
N VAL A 144 -9.15 29.54 25.08
CA VAL A 144 -9.55 28.41 24.22
C VAL A 144 -8.35 27.83 23.48
N PHE A 145 -7.45 28.68 22.98
CA PHE A 145 -6.24 28.22 22.29
C PHE A 145 -5.28 27.49 23.25
N LEU A 146 -5.18 27.94 24.51
CA LEU A 146 -4.37 27.30 25.55
C LEU A 146 -4.76 25.84 25.77
N GLU A 147 -6.07 25.53 25.75
CA GLU A 147 -6.58 24.16 25.88
C GLU A 147 -6.20 23.25 24.70
N ARG A 148 -5.92 23.81 23.53
CA ARG A 148 -5.53 23.07 22.32
C ARG A 148 -4.05 22.76 22.24
N ILE A 149 -3.21 23.51 22.93
CA ILE A 149 -1.76 23.32 22.98
C ILE A 149 -1.35 21.88 23.36
N PRO A 150 -1.84 21.27 24.47
CA PRO A 150 -1.45 19.91 24.84
C PRO A 150 -1.87 18.88 23.78
N VAL A 151 -3.04 19.07 23.16
CA VAL A 151 -3.56 18.20 22.09
C VAL A 151 -2.65 18.27 20.87
N ALA A 152 -2.30 19.47 20.40
CA ALA A 152 -1.40 19.68 19.27
C ALA A 152 0.00 19.09 19.56
N ARG A 153 0.49 19.19 20.81
CA ARG A 153 1.76 18.60 21.22
C ARG A 153 1.73 17.07 21.12
N ALA A 154 0.66 16.45 21.61
CA ALA A 154 0.47 15.00 21.52
C ALA A 154 0.37 14.54 20.06
N GLN A 155 -0.40 15.25 19.23
CA GLN A 155 -0.54 14.96 17.80
C GLN A 155 0.78 15.09 17.04
N ARG A 156 1.58 16.12 17.32
CA ARG A 156 2.92 16.27 16.73
C ARG A 156 3.85 15.12 17.11
N LYS A 157 3.81 14.69 18.38
CA LYS A 157 4.60 13.56 18.85
C LYS A 157 4.21 12.28 18.12
N GLU A 158 2.90 11.97 18.07
CA GLU A 158 2.38 10.81 17.37
C GLU A 158 2.73 10.84 15.87
N LEU A 159 2.61 12.00 15.22
CA LEU A 159 2.97 12.16 13.82
C LEU A 159 4.47 11.90 13.58
N SER A 160 5.33 12.38 14.48
CA SER A 160 6.77 12.10 14.41
C SER A 160 7.08 10.62 14.55
N GLU A 161 6.42 9.92 15.47
CA GLU A 161 6.55 8.47 15.66
C GLU A 161 6.08 7.70 14.41
N LEU A 162 4.98 8.12 13.78
CA LEU A 162 4.48 7.51 12.55
C LEU A 162 5.41 7.74 11.37
N ILE A 163 5.95 8.96 11.21
CA ILE A 163 6.95 9.27 10.17
C ILE A 163 8.16 8.32 10.30
N GLN A 164 8.67 8.12 11.52
CA GLN A 164 9.76 7.18 11.77
C GLN A 164 9.34 5.72 11.51
N GLY A 165 8.10 5.37 11.87
CA GLY A 165 7.50 4.05 11.69
C GLY A 165 7.24 3.66 10.23
N ALA A 166 7.24 4.60 9.28
CA ALA A 166 6.98 4.34 7.86
C ALA A 166 7.99 3.35 7.24
N HIS A 167 9.24 3.35 7.71
CA HIS A 167 10.24 2.36 7.29
C HIS A 167 9.94 0.95 7.81
N THR A 168 9.38 0.83 9.00
CA THR A 168 8.97 -0.45 9.59
C THR A 168 7.79 -1.04 8.80
N VAL A 169 6.82 -0.20 8.45
CA VAL A 169 5.67 -0.60 7.60
C VAL A 169 6.15 -1.09 6.23
N LYS A 170 7.15 -0.40 5.64
CA LYS A 170 7.81 -0.85 4.40
C LYS A 170 8.40 -2.25 4.58
N GLN A 171 9.23 -2.45 5.62
CA GLN A 171 9.98 -3.67 5.86
C GLN A 171 9.07 -4.88 6.08
N ARG A 172 8.00 -4.73 6.87
CA ARG A 172 7.02 -5.80 7.11
C ARG A 172 6.31 -6.26 5.85
N ASN A 173 6.04 -5.33 4.93
CA ASN A 173 5.25 -5.59 3.75
C ASN A 173 6.07 -5.85 2.48
N VAL A 174 7.41 -5.86 2.54
CA VAL A 174 8.30 -6.10 1.37
C VAL A 174 7.87 -7.28 0.48
N PRO A 175 7.56 -8.48 1.01
CA PRO A 175 7.20 -9.62 0.17
C PRO A 175 5.97 -9.35 -0.70
N VAL A 176 5.02 -8.58 -0.17
CA VAL A 176 3.83 -8.15 -0.90
C VAL A 176 4.19 -7.05 -1.89
N LEU A 177 4.88 -6.00 -1.43
CA LEU A 177 5.28 -4.82 -2.23
C LEU A 177 6.09 -5.18 -3.47
N VAL A 178 6.98 -6.18 -3.37
CA VAL A 178 7.80 -6.68 -4.49
C VAL A 178 6.95 -7.51 -5.45
N SER A 179 5.95 -8.24 -4.94
CA SER A 179 5.07 -9.07 -5.77
C SER A 179 4.06 -8.27 -6.60
N THR A 180 3.76 -7.04 -6.19
CA THR A 180 2.93 -6.05 -6.89
C THR A 180 3.84 -4.99 -7.49
N GLY A 181 4.39 -5.26 -8.67
CA GLY A 181 5.48 -4.47 -9.28
C GLY A 181 5.31 -2.94 -9.30
N PHE A 182 4.07 -2.43 -9.30
CA PHE A 182 3.79 -0.98 -9.32
C PHE A 182 3.39 -0.37 -7.98
N PHE A 183 3.15 -1.16 -6.93
CA PHE A 183 2.81 -0.62 -5.61
C PHE A 183 3.98 0.15 -4.99
N SER A 184 5.21 -0.22 -5.36
CA SER A 184 6.45 0.39 -4.85
C SER A 184 6.59 1.88 -5.20
N LEU A 185 6.07 2.34 -6.34
CA LEU A 185 6.18 3.73 -6.81
C LEU A 185 5.41 4.73 -5.94
N PRO A 186 4.07 4.62 -5.78
CA PRO A 186 3.32 5.54 -4.93
C PRO A 186 3.77 5.45 -3.47
N PHE A 187 4.20 4.28 -3.00
CA PHE A 187 4.78 4.13 -1.66
C PHE A 187 6.08 4.93 -1.49
N GLN A 188 7.03 4.81 -2.42
CA GLN A 188 8.27 5.61 -2.38
C GLN A 188 8.00 7.11 -2.50
N PHE A 189 7.00 7.49 -3.29
CA PHE A 189 6.58 8.87 -3.39
C PHE A 189 6.03 9.38 -2.05
N SER A 190 5.13 8.64 -1.40
CA SER A 190 4.64 9.01 -0.07
C SER A 190 5.76 9.10 0.96
N LEU A 191 6.76 8.21 0.92
CA LEU A 191 7.95 8.32 1.78
C LEU A 191 8.74 9.61 1.54
N LYS A 192 8.87 10.04 0.29
CA LYS A 192 9.53 11.31 -0.05
C LYS A 192 8.75 12.50 0.53
N GLN A 193 7.42 12.48 0.41
CA GLN A 193 6.55 13.51 0.97
C GLN A 193 6.59 13.53 2.51
N LEU A 194 6.71 12.37 3.17
CA LEU A 194 6.94 12.30 4.61
C LEU A 194 8.26 12.97 5.02
N GLY A 195 9.32 12.82 4.21
CA GLY A 195 10.59 13.51 4.44
C GLY A 195 10.43 15.03 4.43
N THR A 196 9.71 15.57 3.43
CA THR A 196 9.37 17.00 3.38
C THR A 196 8.51 17.42 4.57
N LEU A 197 7.50 16.63 4.95
CA LEU A 197 6.67 16.91 6.13
C LEU A 197 7.52 16.94 7.41
N GLN A 198 8.48 16.03 7.55
CA GLN A 198 9.38 15.93 8.71
C GLN A 198 10.24 17.18 8.88
N GLU A 199 10.62 17.84 7.79
CA GLU A 199 11.39 19.09 7.86
C GLU A 199 10.52 20.26 8.35
N CYS A 200 9.25 20.30 7.95
CA CYS A 200 8.35 21.42 8.22
C CYS A 200 7.53 21.28 9.54
N ILE A 201 7.38 20.07 10.08
CA ILE A 201 6.60 19.80 11.31
C ILE A 201 7.16 20.48 12.57
N TRP A 202 8.44 20.89 12.54
CA TRP A 202 9.14 21.51 13.66
C TRP A 202 8.94 23.02 13.74
N PHE A 203 7.67 23.44 13.86
CA PHE A 203 7.32 24.78 14.32
C PHE A 203 7.20 24.81 15.85
N LEU A 204 7.42 25.98 16.45
CA LEU A 204 7.35 26.15 17.91
C LEU A 204 5.89 26.01 18.35
N ILE A 205 5.62 25.00 19.19
CA ILE A 205 4.38 24.91 19.96
C ILE A 205 4.71 25.45 21.35
N PRO A 206 4.10 26.54 21.81
CA PRO A 206 4.50 27.17 23.07
C PRO A 206 4.26 26.23 24.27
N GLU A 207 5.23 26.21 25.17
CA GLU A 207 5.12 25.55 26.48
C GLU A 207 4.66 26.59 27.49
N VAL A 208 3.35 26.79 27.56
CA VAL A 208 2.74 27.81 28.42
C VAL A 208 1.83 27.18 29.45
N VAL A 209 1.89 27.73 30.66
CA VAL A 209 1.07 27.30 31.80
C VAL A 209 -0.10 28.27 32.05
N SER A 210 -0.01 29.50 31.54
CA SER A 210 -1.04 30.54 31.72
C SER A 210 -1.38 31.30 30.44
N GLY A 211 -2.60 31.85 30.40
CA GLY A 211 -3.05 32.70 29.30
C GLY A 211 -2.23 33.98 29.14
N GLU A 212 -1.69 34.54 30.22
CA GLU A 212 -0.82 35.72 30.15
C GLU A 212 0.51 35.43 29.46
N GLU A 213 1.08 34.25 29.72
CA GLU A 213 2.33 33.82 29.09
C GLU A 213 2.13 33.58 27.59
N LEU A 214 1.00 32.95 27.23
CA LEU A 214 0.60 32.78 25.83
C LEU A 214 0.36 34.14 25.15
N ALA A 215 -0.31 35.08 25.81
CA ALA A 215 -0.50 36.44 25.32
C ALA A 215 0.82 37.14 24.99
N ARG A 216 1.83 37.01 25.88
CA ARG A 216 3.17 37.57 25.63
C ARG A 216 3.84 36.94 24.41
N ILE A 217 3.77 35.62 24.27
CA ILE A 217 4.36 34.92 23.11
C ILE A 217 3.67 35.34 21.81
N VAL A 218 2.34 35.45 21.83
CA VAL A 218 1.52 35.85 20.68
C VAL A 218 1.84 37.27 20.23
N LEU A 219 1.98 38.21 21.16
CA LEU A 219 2.26 39.62 20.88
C LEU A 219 3.73 39.92 20.61
N ALA A 220 4.66 39.07 21.07
CA ALA A 220 6.08 39.27 20.84
C ALA A 220 6.44 39.04 19.36
N PRO A 221 7.10 40.00 18.70
CA PRO A 221 7.63 39.80 17.36
C PRO A 221 8.67 38.67 17.40
N ASN A 222 8.44 37.62 16.62
CA ASN A 222 9.32 36.45 16.58
C ASN A 222 9.44 35.98 15.12
N GLU A 223 10.31 36.68 14.39
CA GLU A 223 10.49 36.47 12.95
C GLU A 223 10.85 35.01 12.59
N PRO A 224 11.72 34.29 13.34
CA PRO A 224 11.97 32.87 13.07
C PRO A 224 10.73 31.98 13.25
N LEU A 225 9.91 32.24 14.26
CA LEU A 225 8.66 31.51 14.49
C LEU A 225 7.65 31.77 13.38
N ASP A 226 7.44 33.04 13.05
CA ASP A 226 6.51 33.44 12.01
C ASP A 226 6.90 32.87 10.64
N ARG A 227 8.20 32.84 10.32
CA ARG A 227 8.70 32.19 9.09
C ARG A 227 8.38 30.69 9.06
N ARG A 228 8.69 29.94 10.12
CA ARG A 228 8.44 28.48 10.15
C ARG A 228 6.96 28.13 10.16
N LEU A 229 6.16 28.88 10.90
CA LEU A 229 4.72 28.69 10.97
C LEU A 229 4.06 28.95 9.61
N ASN A 230 4.43 30.05 8.95
CA ASN A 230 3.93 30.36 7.60
C ASN A 230 4.44 29.37 6.55
N ALA A 231 5.69 28.91 6.67
CA ALA A 231 6.23 27.86 5.79
C ALA A 231 5.39 26.59 5.92
N PHE A 232 5.14 26.11 7.14
CA PHE A 232 4.31 24.93 7.39
C PHE A 232 2.88 25.10 6.85
N VAL A 233 2.22 26.21 7.13
CA VAL A 233 0.85 26.50 6.63
C VAL A 233 0.81 26.52 5.09
N LYS A 234 1.88 26.96 4.43
CA LYS A 234 1.96 26.99 2.96
C LYS A 234 2.29 25.62 2.35
N THR A 235 3.20 24.86 2.94
CA THR A 235 3.71 23.61 2.35
C THR A 235 2.87 22.40 2.72
N SER A 236 2.30 22.37 3.92
CA SER A 236 1.56 21.22 4.43
C SER A 236 0.36 20.82 3.55
N PRO A 237 -0.49 21.73 3.05
CA PRO A 237 -1.62 21.36 2.18
C PRO A 237 -1.19 20.67 0.88
N LEU A 238 -0.07 21.13 0.28
CA LEU A 238 0.48 20.55 -0.95
C LEU A 238 1.01 19.14 -0.70
N VAL A 239 1.73 18.98 0.41
CA VAL A 239 2.26 17.67 0.85
C VAL A 239 1.12 16.70 1.14
N ARG A 240 0.03 17.18 1.77
CA ARG A 240 -1.18 16.39 2.05
C ARG A 240 -1.86 15.93 0.77
N GLU A 241 -2.07 16.83 -0.20
CA GLU A 241 -2.72 16.50 -1.48
C GLU A 241 -1.90 15.46 -2.26
N LYS A 242 -0.58 15.66 -2.33
CA LYS A 242 0.36 14.72 -2.94
C LYS A 242 0.30 13.35 -2.25
N MET A 243 0.32 13.30 -0.91
CA MET A 243 0.19 12.04 -0.17
C MET A 243 -1.17 11.37 -0.37
N ALA A 244 -2.28 12.12 -0.34
CA ALA A 244 -3.62 11.58 -0.54
C ALA A 244 -3.78 10.92 -1.92
N GLY A 245 -3.26 11.56 -2.97
CA GLY A 245 -3.22 10.98 -4.32
C GLY A 245 -2.42 9.68 -4.38
N ALA A 246 -1.26 9.63 -3.74
CA ALA A 246 -0.42 8.44 -3.67
C ALA A 246 -1.08 7.30 -2.86
N VAL A 247 -1.75 7.62 -1.76
CA VAL A 247 -2.54 6.68 -0.95
C VAL A 247 -3.70 6.10 -1.75
N GLY A 248 -4.43 6.93 -2.49
CA GLY A 248 -5.48 6.47 -3.40
C GLY A 248 -4.93 5.51 -4.48
N GLY A 249 -3.75 5.83 -5.03
CA GLY A 249 -3.03 4.94 -5.95
C GLY A 249 -2.67 3.59 -5.31
N MET A 250 -2.10 3.60 -4.11
CA MET A 250 -1.76 2.37 -3.36
C MET A 250 -2.99 1.50 -3.12
N TRP A 251 -4.12 2.10 -2.72
CA TRP A 251 -5.37 1.37 -2.50
C TRP A 251 -5.91 0.74 -3.79
N ALA A 252 -5.88 1.48 -4.90
CA ALA A 252 -6.31 0.96 -6.20
C ALA A 252 -5.44 -0.25 -6.64
N PHE A 253 -4.13 -0.19 -6.45
CA PHE A 253 -3.23 -1.31 -6.77
C PHE A 253 -3.39 -2.51 -5.83
N ALA A 254 -3.73 -2.29 -4.56
CA ALA A 254 -4.02 -3.36 -3.61
C ALA A 254 -5.29 -4.13 -3.99
N GLN A 255 -6.33 -3.42 -4.48
CA GLN A 255 -7.60 -4.03 -4.89
C GLN A 255 -7.58 -4.62 -6.30
N TYR A 256 -6.85 -3.98 -7.24
CA TYR A 256 -6.87 -4.33 -8.66
C TYR A 256 -5.46 -4.63 -9.18
N PRO A 257 -4.94 -5.85 -9.00
CA PRO A 257 -3.61 -6.23 -9.46
C PRO A 257 -3.47 -6.31 -11.00
N MET A 258 -4.57 -6.18 -11.75
CA MET A 258 -4.60 -6.21 -13.22
C MET A 258 -5.13 -4.92 -13.85
N ILE A 259 -4.69 -3.76 -13.35
CA ILE A 259 -4.86 -2.53 -14.13
C ILE A 259 -3.99 -2.67 -15.39
N LYS A 260 -4.64 -2.77 -16.56
CA LYS A 260 -3.95 -2.83 -17.86
C LYS A 260 -2.99 -1.64 -18.01
N PRO A 261 -1.86 -1.79 -18.73
CA PRO A 261 -0.90 -0.72 -18.98
C PRO A 261 -1.51 0.60 -19.51
N SER A 262 -2.69 0.54 -20.12
CA SER A 262 -3.42 1.71 -20.63
C SER A 262 -3.96 2.64 -19.55
N ALA A 263 -4.38 2.13 -18.39
CA ALA A 263 -4.74 2.97 -17.23
C ALA A 263 -3.49 3.46 -16.47
N LEU A 264 -2.36 2.79 -16.68
CA LEU A 264 -1.03 3.20 -16.23
C LEU A 264 -0.53 4.47 -16.96
N ALA A 265 -0.93 4.69 -18.21
CA ALA A 265 -0.61 5.91 -18.96
C ALA A 265 -1.28 7.16 -18.36
N VAL A 266 -2.49 7.02 -17.81
CA VAL A 266 -3.21 8.11 -17.14
C VAL A 266 -2.53 8.47 -15.82
N LEU A 267 -2.02 7.49 -15.07
CA LEU A 267 -1.23 7.71 -13.85
C LEU A 267 0.22 8.16 -14.15
N MET A 268 0.81 7.76 -15.27
CA MET A 268 2.15 8.21 -15.67
C MET A 268 2.15 9.63 -16.24
N ASN A 269 1.05 10.15 -16.79
CA ASN A 269 0.90 11.59 -17.04
C ASN A 269 0.90 12.41 -15.73
N ALA A 270 0.53 11.82 -14.60
CA ALA A 270 0.72 12.46 -13.30
C ALA A 270 2.21 12.52 -12.87
N LYS A 271 3.11 11.74 -13.49
CA LYS A 271 4.57 11.83 -13.24
C LYS A 271 5.13 13.22 -13.55
N GLU A 272 4.54 13.95 -14.51
CA GLU A 272 4.85 15.35 -14.80
C GLU A 272 4.37 16.31 -13.69
N TRP A 273 3.30 15.96 -12.97
CA TRP A 273 2.86 16.65 -11.74
C TRP A 273 3.75 16.37 -10.51
N PHE A 274 4.53 15.29 -10.52
CA PHE A 274 5.23 14.78 -9.34
C PHE A 274 6.73 15.13 -9.26
N LEU A 275 7.32 15.66 -10.34
CA LEU A 275 8.77 15.90 -10.44
C LEU A 275 9.19 17.35 -10.30
N ASP A 276 8.26 18.29 -10.36
CA ASP A 276 8.59 19.71 -10.25
C ASP A 276 8.20 20.29 -8.88
N GLU A 277 8.99 21.26 -8.43
CA GLU A 277 8.95 21.94 -7.13
C GLU A 277 9.59 21.19 -5.95
N ARG A 278 10.83 21.60 -5.64
CA ARG A 278 11.28 21.70 -4.25
C ARG A 278 10.37 22.70 -3.56
N SER A 279 9.57 22.25 -2.60
CA SER A 279 8.96 23.14 -1.64
C SER A 279 10.03 23.50 -0.61
N ASP A 280 10.57 24.71 -0.70
CA ASP A 280 11.48 25.22 0.33
C ASP A 280 10.71 25.38 1.64
N CYS A 281 10.95 24.43 2.55
CA CYS A 281 11.05 24.68 3.98
C CYS A 281 12.54 24.99 4.27
#